data_AF-L8JI55-F1
#
_entry.id   AF-L8JI55-F1
#
_cell.length_a   1.000
_cell.length_b   1.000
_cell.length_c   1.000
_cell.angle_alpha   90.00
_cell.angle_beta   90.00
_cell.angle_gamma   90.00
#
_symmetry.space_group_name_H-M   'P 1'
#
loop_
_entity.id
_entity.type
_entity.pdbx_description
1 polymer ?
#
loop_
_entity_poly.entity_id
_entity_poly.type
_entity_poly.pdbx_seq_one_letter_code
_entity_poly.pdbx_strand_id
1 'polypeptide(L)'
;MKTQWESSRANYNLLLKSLDTLIEETNNILAHYQQANVDFAYQLYGDDLIPLLKKVECHEFYEAEFRRIHSQFQDHLQDLVVLRDKVHIMAIQDIVNYPLN
;
A
#
# COMPACT_ATOMS: atom_id res chain seq x y z
N MET A 1 -15.47 -34.40 4.44
CA MET A 1 -16.19 -33.37 3.65
C MET A 1 -16.21 -32.11 4.50
N LYS A 2 -15.74 -30.96 3.99
CA LYS A 2 -15.87 -29.71 4.75
C LYS A 2 -17.31 -29.21 4.65
N THR A 3 -17.84 -28.67 5.74
CA THR A 3 -19.14 -27.99 5.73
C THR A 3 -19.06 -26.69 4.94
N GLN A 4 -20.22 -26.16 4.53
CA GLN A 4 -20.31 -24.87 3.86
C GLN A 4 -19.77 -23.74 4.75
N TRP A 5 -20.01 -23.82 6.06
CA TRP A 5 -19.45 -22.92 7.08
C TRP A 5 -17.91 -22.97 7.14
N GLU A 6 -17.32 -24.17 7.26
CA GLU A 6 -15.86 -24.32 7.30
C GLU A 6 -15.20 -23.77 6.03
N SER A 7 -15.87 -23.92 4.89
CA SER A 7 -15.37 -23.44 3.60
C SER A 7 -15.48 -21.92 3.48
N SER A 8 -16.62 -21.33 3.86
CA SER A 8 -16.82 -19.88 3.88
C SER A 8 -15.81 -19.20 4.81
N ARG A 9 -15.71 -19.67 6.06
CA ARG A 9 -14.77 -19.14 7.04
C ARG A 9 -13.31 -19.25 6.58
N ALA A 10 -12.92 -20.36 5.96
CA ALA A 10 -11.57 -20.52 5.43
C ALA A 10 -11.26 -19.51 4.31
N ASN A 11 -12.23 -19.26 3.42
CA ASN A 11 -12.06 -18.31 2.32
C ASN A 11 -11.93 -16.86 2.83
N TYR A 12 -12.77 -16.43 3.77
CA TYR A 12 -12.63 -15.11 4.37
C TYR A 12 -11.32 -14.93 5.11
N ASN A 13 -10.88 -15.93 5.89
CA ASN A 13 -9.59 -15.88 6.58
C ASN A 13 -8.42 -15.78 5.59
N LEU A 14 -8.49 -16.52 4.47
CA LEU A 14 -7.48 -16.44 3.42
C LEU A 14 -7.45 -15.04 2.80
N LEU A 15 -8.61 -14.49 2.46
CA LEU A 15 -8.73 -13.16 1.85
C LEU A 15 -8.21 -12.06 2.78
N LEU A 16 -8.60 -12.10 4.06
CA LEU A 16 -8.12 -11.16 5.06
C LEU A 16 -6.60 -11.23 5.22
N LYS A 17 -6.04 -12.44 5.32
CA LYS A 17 -4.59 -12.62 5.40
C LYS A 17 -3.87 -12.09 4.17
N SER A 18 -4.41 -12.34 2.97
CA SER A 18 -3.84 -11.81 1.73
C SER A 18 -3.88 -10.27 1.69
N LEU A 19 -4.95 -9.66 2.19
CA LEU A 19 -5.05 -8.20 2.29
C LEU A 19 -4.07 -7.63 3.31
N ASP A 20 -3.91 -8.27 4.48
CA ASP A 20 -2.91 -7.85 5.47
C ASP A 20 -1.48 -7.93 4.89
N THR A 21 -1.16 -9.01 4.16
CA THR A 21 0.14 -9.12 3.47
C THR A 21 0.33 -8.03 2.42
N LEU A 22 -0.68 -7.73 1.59
CA LEU A 22 -0.59 -6.66 0.60
C LEU A 22 -0.41 -5.28 1.23
N ILE A 23 -1.09 -5.02 2.35
CA ILE A 23 -0.95 -3.77 3.13
C ILE A 23 0.47 -3.65 3.69
N GLU A 24 1.01 -4.73 4.25
CA GLU A 24 2.38 -4.78 4.79
C GLU A 24 3.44 -4.57 3.68
N GLU A 25 3.32 -5.30 2.57
CA GLU A 25 4.23 -5.18 1.43
C GLU A 25 4.17 -3.78 0.80
N THR A 26 2.98 -3.19 0.65
CA THR A 26 2.82 -1.84 0.12
C THR A 26 3.44 -0.79 1.05
N ASN A 27 3.27 -0.92 2.37
CA ASN A 27 3.95 -0.08 3.35
C ASN A 27 5.46 -0.21 3.25
N ASN A 28 5.98 -1.42 3.12
CA ASN A 28 7.41 -1.66 2.97
C ASN A 28 7.94 -1.01 1.69
N ILE A 29 7.25 -1.16 0.55
CA ILE A 29 7.62 -0.50 -0.71
C ILE A 29 7.67 1.02 -0.53
N LEU A 30 6.66 1.62 0.12
CA LEU A 30 6.60 3.05 0.36
C LEU A 30 7.78 3.53 1.23
N ALA A 31 8.11 2.79 2.29
CA ALA A 31 9.24 3.11 3.16
C ALA A 31 10.58 3.03 2.42
N HIS A 32 10.80 1.99 1.61
CA HIS A 32 12.01 1.87 0.78
C HIS A 32 12.08 3.00 -0.26
N TYR A 33 10.96 3.36 -0.87
CA TYR A 33 10.90 4.47 -1.83
C TYR A 33 11.24 5.82 -1.18
N GLN A 34 10.71 6.07 0.02
CA GLN A 34 11.05 7.26 0.81
C GLN A 34 12.53 7.29 1.18
N GLN A 35 13.08 6.16 1.64
CA GLN A 35 14.50 6.07 1.98
C GLN A 35 15.38 6.31 0.75
N ALA A 36 15.06 5.71 -0.40
CA ALA A 36 15.79 5.93 -1.64
C ALA A 36 15.77 7.39 -2.07
N ASN A 37 14.64 8.09 -1.90
CA ASN A 37 14.55 9.54 -2.15
C ASN A 37 15.40 10.35 -1.16
N VAL A 38 15.44 9.98 0.13
CA VAL A 38 16.30 10.64 1.12
C VAL A 38 17.78 10.43 0.79
N ASP A 39 18.18 9.22 0.43
CA ASP A 39 19.55 8.89 0.05
C ASP A 39 19.97 9.64 -1.23
N PHE A 40 19.08 9.67 -2.23
CA PHE A 40 19.30 10.43 -3.46
C PHE A 40 19.37 11.93 -3.17
N ALA A 41 18.48 12.47 -2.33
CA ALA A 41 18.51 13.86 -1.92
C ALA A 41 19.81 14.19 -1.17
N TYR A 42 20.24 13.34 -0.23
CA TYR A 42 21.51 13.51 0.49
C TYR A 42 22.70 13.58 -0.48
N GLN A 43 22.75 12.69 -1.49
CA GLN A 43 23.75 12.76 -2.56
C GLN A 43 23.63 14.06 -3.38
N LEU A 44 22.40 14.51 -3.64
CA LEU A 44 22.12 15.76 -4.35
C LEU A 44 22.63 17.01 -3.62
N TYR A 45 22.42 17.08 -2.30
CA TYR A 45 22.75 18.22 -1.45
C TYR A 45 24.20 18.16 -0.93
N GLY A 46 24.81 16.98 -0.93
CA GLY A 46 26.19 16.74 -0.51
C GLY A 46 27.25 17.01 -1.58
N ASP A 47 26.91 16.85 -2.86
CA ASP A 47 27.78 17.08 -4.01
C ASP A 47 27.26 18.22 -4.92
N ASP A 48 28.09 18.77 -5.81
CA ASP A 48 27.82 19.86 -6.78
C ASP A 48 26.69 19.56 -7.81
N LEU A 49 25.79 18.62 -7.54
CA LEU A 49 24.74 18.15 -8.43
C LEU A 49 23.53 19.09 -8.53
N ILE A 50 23.21 19.87 -7.48
CA ILE A 50 22.10 20.84 -7.52
C ILE A 50 22.30 21.91 -8.60
N PRO A 51 23.48 22.55 -8.72
CA PRO A 51 23.79 23.41 -9.86
C PRO A 51 23.56 22.71 -11.20
N LEU A 52 23.93 21.43 -11.32
CA LEU A 52 23.76 20.64 -12.53
C LEU A 52 22.28 20.39 -12.85
N LEU A 53 21.49 19.99 -11.85
CA LEU A 53 20.05 19.71 -11.96
C LEU A 53 19.21 20.95 -12.20
N LYS A 54 19.59 22.09 -11.61
CA LYS A 54 19.01 23.40 -11.93
C LYS A 54 19.36 23.81 -13.37
N LYS A 55 20.58 23.53 -13.82
CA LYS A 55 21.02 23.82 -15.19
C LYS A 55 20.31 22.98 -16.26
N VAL A 56 19.85 21.78 -15.92
CA VAL A 56 19.07 20.91 -16.81
C VAL A 56 17.55 20.97 -16.56
N GLU A 57 17.07 21.88 -15.70
CA GLU A 57 15.64 22.03 -15.33
C GLU A 57 14.98 20.76 -14.73
N CYS A 58 15.74 19.73 -14.37
CA CYS A 58 15.21 18.44 -13.91
C CYS A 58 14.84 18.40 -12.42
N HIS A 59 15.22 19.42 -11.63
CA HIS A 59 15.00 19.40 -10.18
C HIS A 59 13.51 19.44 -9.80
N GLU A 60 12.75 20.37 -10.40
CA GLU A 60 11.32 20.49 -10.15
C GLU A 60 10.55 19.27 -10.69
N PHE A 61 10.97 18.74 -11.83
CA PHE A 61 10.41 17.52 -12.39
C PHE A 61 10.60 16.32 -11.46
N TYR A 62 11.80 16.15 -10.90
CA TYR A 62 12.10 15.10 -9.94
C TYR A 62 11.21 15.18 -8.70
N GLU A 63 11.11 16.36 -8.06
CA GLU A 63 10.29 16.51 -6.85
C GLU A 63 8.81 16.27 -7.14
N ALA A 64 8.31 16.75 -8.29
CA ALA A 64 6.93 16.54 -8.70
C ALA A 64 6.63 15.06 -8.92
N GLU A 65 7.50 14.34 -9.61
CA GLU A 65 7.34 12.90 -9.86
C GLU A 65 7.42 12.09 -8.56
N PHE A 66 8.34 12.44 -7.65
CA PHE A 66 8.39 11.79 -6.34
C PHE A 66 7.08 11.96 -5.57
N ARG A 67 6.57 13.18 -5.46
CA ARG A 67 5.29 13.46 -4.79
C ARG A 67 4.12 12.73 -5.44
N ARG A 68 4.10 12.68 -6.78
CA ARG A 68 3.04 11.99 -7.54
C ARG A 68 3.02 10.50 -7.23
N ILE A 69 4.16 9.83 -7.31
CA ILE A 69 4.28 8.40 -7.04
C ILE A 69 3.99 8.11 -5.57
N HIS A 70 4.55 8.91 -4.66
CA HIS A 70 4.32 8.78 -3.22
C HIS A 70 2.82 8.87 -2.86
N SER A 71 2.12 9.86 -3.40
CA SER A 71 0.67 10.02 -3.22
C SER A 71 -0.11 8.81 -3.75
N GLN A 72 0.23 8.31 -4.94
CA GLN A 72 -0.44 7.14 -5.53
C GLN A 72 -0.32 5.89 -4.64
N PHE A 73 0.85 5.65 -4.06
CA PHE A 73 1.03 4.53 -3.14
C PHE A 73 0.27 4.73 -1.83
N GLN A 74 0.17 5.96 -1.32
CA GLN A 74 -0.65 6.25 -0.14
C GLN A 74 -2.14 6.00 -0.41
N ASP A 75 -2.64 6.42 -1.57
CA ASP A 75 -4.03 6.19 -1.98
C ASP A 75 -4.31 4.68 -2.09
N HIS A 76 -3.43 3.92 -2.75
CA HIS A 76 -3.56 2.46 -2.86
C HIS A 76 -3.53 1.76 -1.50
N LEU A 77 -2.67 2.20 -0.59
CA LEU A 77 -2.62 1.66 0.76
C LEU A 77 -3.96 1.92 1.50
N GLN A 78 -4.51 3.12 1.38
CA GLN A 78 -5.79 3.47 1.99
C GLN A 78 -6.93 2.62 1.40
N ASP A 79 -6.95 2.42 0.08
CA ASP A 79 -7.93 1.56 -0.58
C ASP A 79 -7.87 0.10 -0.11
N LEU A 80 -6.66 -0.44 0.11
CA LEU A 80 -6.46 -1.78 0.64
C LEU A 80 -7.00 -1.91 2.07
N VAL A 81 -6.78 -0.91 2.93
CA VAL A 81 -7.33 -0.87 4.29
C VAL A 81 -8.85 -0.84 4.25
N VAL A 82 -9.45 0.01 3.42
CA VAL A 82 -10.91 0.07 3.25
C VAL A 82 -11.47 -1.25 2.72
N LEU A 83 -10.77 -1.90 1.79
CA LEU A 83 -11.17 -3.20 1.25
C LEU A 83 -11.13 -4.29 2.33
N ARG A 84 -10.10 -4.34 3.16
CA ARG A 84 -10.01 -5.27 4.29
C ARG A 84 -11.17 -5.09 5.25
N ASP A 85 -11.50 -3.85 5.60
CA ASP A 85 -12.60 -3.56 6.51
C ASP A 85 -13.96 -3.98 5.91
N LYS A 86 -14.16 -3.79 4.60
CA LYS A 86 -15.34 -4.31 3.87
C LYS A 86 -15.40 -5.83 3.92
N VAL A 87 -14.29 -6.54 3.72
CA VAL A 87 -14.23 -8.00 3.80
C VAL A 87 -14.56 -8.49 5.21
N HIS A 88 -14.09 -7.80 6.24
CA HIS A 88 -14.48 -8.10 7.63
C HIS A 88 -15.98 -7.99 7.83
N ILE A 89 -16.61 -6.93 7.33
CA ILE A 89 -18.07 -6.75 7.43
C ILE A 89 -18.80 -7.87 6.67
N MET A 90 -18.35 -8.21 5.46
CA MET A 90 -18.94 -9.31 4.68
C MET A 90 -18.86 -10.65 5.42
N ALA A 91 -17.73 -10.94 6.08
CA ALA A 91 -17.57 -12.15 6.86
C ALA A 91 -18.56 -12.23 8.04
N ILE A 92 -18.86 -11.10 8.67
CA ILE A 92 -19.84 -10.98 9.77
C ILE A 92 -21.28 -11.08 9.25
N GLN A 93 -21.56 -10.51 8.08
CA GLN A 93 -22.90 -10.48 7.47
C GLN A 93 -23.26 -11.78 6.71
N ASP A 94 -22.28 -12.64 6.43
CA ASP A 94 -22.54 -13.91 5.77
C ASP A 94 -23.41 -14.81 6.65
N ILE A 95 -24.65 -15.05 6.20
CA ILE A 95 -25.66 -15.88 6.86
C ILE A 95 -25.15 -17.32 7.09
N VAL A 96 -24.24 -17.80 6.24
CA VAL A 96 -23.59 -19.10 6.44
C VAL A 96 -22.73 -19.08 7.72
N ASN A 97 -22.06 -17.96 8.02
CA ASN A 97 -21.20 -17.78 9.18
C ASN A 97 -21.97 -17.32 10.44
N TYR A 98 -23.02 -16.51 10.26
CA TYR A 98 -23.88 -15.96 11.29
C TYR A 98 -25.36 -16.06 10.87
N PRO A 99 -26.01 -17.22 11.11
CA PRO A 99 -27.40 -17.40 10.73
C PRO A 99 -28.31 -16.39 11.44
N LEU A 100 -29.20 -15.77 10.66
CA LEU A 100 -30.26 -14.90 11.17
C LEU A 100 -31.31 -15.81 11.81
N ASN A 101 -31.24 -15.96 13.13
CA ASN A 101 -32.27 -16.66 13.91
C ASN A 101 -33.66 -16.04 13.67
#